data_AF-A0AAE4V3Q9-F1
#
_entry.id   AF-A0AAE4V3Q9-F1
#
_cell.length_a   1.000
_cell.length_b   1.000
_cell.length_c   1.000
_cell.angle_alpha   90.00
_cell.angle_beta   90.00
_cell.angle_gamma   90.00
#
_symmetry.space_group_name_H-M   'P 1'
#
loop_
_entity.id
_entity.type
_entity.pdbx_description
1 polymer ?
#
loop_
_entity_poly.entity_id
_entity_poly.type
_entity_poly.pdbx_seq_one_letter_code
_entity_poly.pdbx_strand_id
1 'polypeptide(L)'
;VIADESITSMQDFAACAEAFDGINVKPMKAGGITPSLVLLRRAREHGLLTMLGCMPESVAGVSATAHLGGLADYLDVDAVDLLAVNTGFGVSLDDSGRVSLPDRPGSGYLPDPTAHGWRVRPVSAEEVRPVRHRVLRPGQPVATCAYPEDSASGARHFAALDAGRVVGVASLYDEDPEYTVPGLAAGRGRRLRGMATLEEVRGTGAGSALLRTVRTNAVLSGADALWCNARTTAAGFYLAQGFRVLGPEYDIPGIGPHVFMYWSAS
;
A
#
# COMPACT_ATOMS: atom_id res chain seq x y z
N VAL A 1 32.26 -1.69 -20.55
CA VAL A 1 30.87 -2.21 -20.47
C VAL A 1 30.54 -2.44 -19.00
N ILE A 2 29.40 -1.94 -18.52
CA ILE A 2 28.96 -2.09 -17.13
C ILE A 2 27.85 -3.15 -17.07
N ALA A 3 27.96 -4.08 -16.13
CA ALA A 3 26.98 -5.14 -15.89
C ALA A 3 25.70 -4.54 -15.29
N ASP A 4 24.71 -4.30 -16.14
CA ASP A 4 23.38 -3.90 -15.69
C ASP A 4 22.47 -5.10 -15.47
N GLU A 5 21.71 -5.08 -14.38
CA GLU A 5 20.80 -6.15 -13.89
C GLU A 5 21.40 -7.55 -13.66
N SER A 6 22.63 -7.79 -14.13
CA SER A 6 23.35 -9.08 -14.06
C SER A 6 23.98 -9.34 -12.69
N ILE A 7 24.20 -8.26 -11.91
CA ILE A 7 24.68 -8.33 -10.53
C ILE A 7 23.51 -8.13 -9.57
N THR A 8 23.18 -9.16 -8.80
CA THR A 8 22.12 -9.09 -7.78
C THR A 8 22.61 -9.53 -6.41
N SER A 9 23.74 -10.21 -6.32
CA SER A 9 24.35 -10.61 -5.06
C SER A 9 25.85 -10.85 -5.22
N MET A 10 26.54 -11.12 -4.11
CA MET A 10 27.94 -11.53 -4.13
C MET A 10 28.20 -12.84 -4.88
N GLN A 11 27.17 -13.69 -5.09
CA GLN A 11 27.31 -14.94 -5.83
C GLN A 11 27.57 -14.68 -7.32
N ASP A 12 27.03 -13.58 -7.85
CA ASP A 12 27.15 -13.18 -9.25
C ASP A 12 28.49 -12.49 -9.54
N PHE A 13 29.22 -12.08 -8.49
CA PHE A 13 30.35 -11.16 -8.59
C PHE A 13 31.49 -11.70 -9.44
N ALA A 14 31.90 -12.96 -9.24
CA ALA A 14 33.03 -13.53 -9.96
C ALA A 14 32.80 -13.54 -11.48
N ALA A 15 31.61 -13.98 -11.90
CA ALA A 15 31.22 -13.97 -13.31
C ALA A 15 31.14 -12.54 -13.86
N CYS A 16 30.60 -11.59 -13.08
CA CYS A 16 30.53 -10.20 -13.51
C CYS A 16 31.91 -9.54 -13.64
N ALA A 17 32.83 -9.82 -12.71
CA ALA A 17 34.19 -9.26 -12.73
C ALA A 17 35.03 -9.79 -13.89
N GLU A 18 34.75 -11.01 -14.37
CA GLU A 18 35.40 -11.58 -15.54
C GLU A 18 34.84 -11.01 -16.86
N ALA A 19 33.53 -10.78 -16.91
CA ALA A 19 32.82 -10.43 -18.15
C ALA A 19 32.67 -8.93 -18.41
N PHE A 20 32.79 -8.08 -17.40
CA PHE A 20 32.49 -6.64 -17.49
C PHE A 20 33.57 -5.76 -16.87
N ASP A 21 33.66 -4.52 -17.36
CA ASP A 21 34.59 -3.51 -16.84
C ASP A 21 34.06 -2.79 -15.59
N GLY A 22 32.79 -3.04 -15.25
CA GLY A 22 32.13 -2.42 -14.11
C GLY A 22 30.80 -3.10 -13.77
N ILE A 23 30.24 -2.72 -12.63
CA ILE A 23 28.95 -3.23 -12.15
C ILE A 23 27.97 -2.10 -11.84
N ASN A 24 26.69 -2.29 -12.16
CA ASN A 24 25.60 -1.41 -11.74
C ASN A 24 24.87 -2.02 -10.54
N VAL A 25 25.19 -1.54 -9.33
CA VAL A 25 24.57 -2.03 -8.10
C VAL A 25 23.25 -1.29 -7.87
N LYS A 26 22.14 -2.05 -7.89
CA LYS A 26 20.80 -1.55 -7.56
C LYS A 26 20.38 -2.09 -6.19
N PRO A 27 20.26 -1.26 -5.13
CA PRO A 27 19.96 -1.76 -3.80
C PRO A 27 18.69 -2.61 -3.69
N MET A 28 17.63 -2.31 -4.46
CA MET A 28 16.42 -3.12 -4.53
C MET A 28 16.66 -4.56 -5.01
N LYS A 29 17.65 -4.77 -5.88
CA LYS A 29 18.03 -6.09 -6.40
C LYS A 29 19.04 -6.77 -5.49
N ALA A 30 19.92 -5.98 -4.88
CA ALA A 30 20.99 -6.45 -4.00
C ALA A 30 20.51 -6.93 -2.62
N GLY A 31 19.26 -6.68 -2.25
CA GLY A 31 18.74 -6.97 -0.91
C GLY A 31 18.98 -5.84 0.11
N GLY A 32 19.15 -4.61 -0.37
CA GLY A 32 19.24 -3.40 0.44
C GLY A 32 20.63 -2.76 0.50
N ILE A 33 20.79 -1.82 1.44
CA ILE A 33 21.98 -0.97 1.55
C ILE A 33 23.23 -1.76 1.96
N THR A 34 23.12 -2.65 2.95
CA THR A 34 24.28 -3.40 3.46
C THR A 34 24.90 -4.32 2.41
N PRO A 35 24.13 -5.17 1.69
CA PRO A 35 24.70 -5.97 0.60
C PRO A 35 25.27 -5.11 -0.54
N SER A 36 24.61 -3.98 -0.86
CA SER A 36 25.10 -3.04 -1.89
C SER A 36 26.46 -2.47 -1.52
N LEU A 37 26.67 -2.09 -0.26
CA LEU A 37 27.94 -1.60 0.24
C LEU A 37 29.06 -2.64 0.08
N VAL A 38 28.76 -3.91 0.34
CA VAL A 38 29.71 -5.01 0.17
C VAL A 38 30.09 -5.17 -1.31
N LEU A 39 29.11 -5.17 -2.21
CA LEU A 39 29.34 -5.27 -3.65
C LEU A 39 30.18 -4.10 -4.19
N LEU A 40 29.83 -2.86 -3.82
CA LEU A 40 30.56 -1.67 -4.25
C LEU A 40 32.02 -1.68 -3.78
N ARG A 41 32.26 -2.01 -2.51
CA ARG A 41 33.62 -2.12 -1.97
C ARG A 41 34.42 -3.20 -2.70
N ARG A 42 33.79 -4.36 -2.92
CA ARG A 42 34.43 -5.47 -3.61
C ARG A 42 34.81 -5.10 -5.05
N ALA A 43 33.92 -4.43 -5.77
CA ALA A 43 34.20 -3.95 -7.12
C ALA A 43 35.40 -3.00 -7.16
N ARG A 44 35.48 -2.04 -6.22
CA ARG A 44 36.62 -1.13 -6.12
C ARG A 44 37.93 -1.84 -5.79
N GLU A 45 37.91 -2.83 -4.90
CA GLU A 45 39.07 -3.69 -4.62
C GLU A 45 39.57 -4.43 -5.87
N HIS A 46 38.69 -4.68 -6.84
CA HIS A 46 38.98 -5.41 -8.08
C HIS A 46 39.27 -4.47 -9.25
N GLY A 47 39.32 -3.15 -9.02
CA GLY A 47 39.54 -2.16 -10.07
C GLY A 47 38.40 -2.02 -11.06
N LEU A 48 37.20 -2.51 -10.73
CA LEU A 48 36.00 -2.35 -11.56
C LEU A 48 35.42 -0.95 -11.39
N LEU A 49 34.84 -0.43 -12.48
CA LEU A 49 33.98 0.75 -12.41
C LEU A 49 32.72 0.43 -11.59
N THR A 50 32.30 1.40 -10.80
CA THR A 50 31.12 1.30 -9.93
C THR A 50 30.04 2.26 -10.40
N MET A 51 28.87 1.72 -10.70
CA MET A 51 27.66 2.48 -10.93
C MET A 51 26.64 2.11 -9.86
N LEU A 52 25.92 3.11 -9.37
CA LEU A 52 24.82 2.92 -8.44
C LEU A 52 23.52 3.30 -9.13
N GLY A 53 22.62 2.33 -9.30
CA GLY A 53 21.37 2.49 -10.01
C GLY A 53 20.14 2.39 -9.11
N CYS A 54 18.99 2.75 -9.65
CA CYS A 54 17.68 2.55 -9.03
C CYS A 54 16.76 1.68 -9.89
N MET A 55 15.72 1.15 -9.26
CA MET A 55 14.55 0.64 -10.00
C MET A 55 13.51 1.77 -10.12
N PRO A 56 12.40 1.60 -10.87
CA PRO A 56 11.23 2.47 -10.78
C PRO A 56 10.60 2.41 -9.38
N GLU A 57 11.18 3.14 -8.43
CA GLU A 57 10.92 3.06 -7.00
C GLU A 57 10.76 4.45 -6.40
N SER A 58 10.03 4.55 -5.29
CA SER A 58 9.77 5.85 -4.67
C SER A 58 11.03 6.50 -4.10
N VAL A 59 10.98 7.81 -3.88
CA VAL A 59 12.04 8.60 -3.26
C VAL A 59 12.49 8.04 -1.91
N ALA A 60 11.64 7.29 -1.20
CA ALA A 60 12.05 6.58 0.02
C ALA A 60 13.24 5.63 -0.22
N GLY A 61 13.21 4.87 -1.32
CA GLY A 61 14.27 3.93 -1.71
C GLY A 61 15.44 4.67 -2.35
N VAL A 62 15.16 5.53 -3.34
CA VAL A 62 16.20 6.28 -4.05
C VAL A 62 17.01 7.19 -3.12
N SER A 63 16.38 7.81 -2.12
CA SER A 63 17.08 8.62 -1.13
C SER A 63 18.06 7.79 -0.31
N ALA A 64 17.73 6.54 0.04
CA ALA A 64 18.65 5.64 0.71
C ALA A 64 19.79 5.20 -0.22
N THR A 65 19.50 4.93 -1.49
CA THR A 65 20.50 4.64 -2.54
C THR A 65 21.50 5.78 -2.66
N ALA A 66 21.06 7.03 -2.81
CA ALA A 66 21.93 8.18 -3.05
C ALA A 66 22.99 8.41 -1.95
N HIS A 67 22.77 7.96 -0.71
CA HIS A 67 23.79 8.00 0.37
C HIS A 67 25.00 7.10 0.10
N LEU A 68 24.89 6.10 -0.77
CA LEU A 68 26.02 5.29 -1.24
C LEU A 68 26.81 5.96 -2.38
N GLY A 69 26.35 7.11 -2.89
CA GLY A 69 26.91 7.77 -4.07
C GLY A 69 28.40 8.08 -3.97
N GLY A 70 28.93 8.33 -2.76
CA GLY A 70 30.37 8.55 -2.55
C GLY A 70 31.26 7.33 -2.83
N LEU A 71 30.67 6.15 -3.06
CA LEU A 71 31.39 4.91 -3.42
C LEU A 71 31.24 4.55 -4.90
N ALA A 72 30.45 5.31 -5.66
CA ALA A 72 30.16 5.05 -7.06
C ALA A 72 30.87 6.08 -7.95
N ASP A 73 31.35 5.63 -9.10
CA ASP A 73 31.92 6.49 -10.15
C ASP A 73 30.80 7.10 -11.02
N TYR A 74 29.65 6.41 -11.11
CA TYR A 74 28.43 6.87 -11.79
C TYR A 74 27.20 6.70 -10.89
N LEU A 75 26.28 7.66 -10.94
CA LEU A 75 25.06 7.68 -10.14
C LEU A 75 23.83 7.80 -11.04
N ASP A 76 22.96 6.81 -10.93
CA ASP A 76 21.69 6.66 -11.65
C ASP A 76 20.55 6.58 -10.62
N VAL A 77 19.98 7.75 -10.35
CA VAL A 77 18.94 7.99 -9.33
C VAL A 77 17.78 8.80 -9.90
N ASP A 78 17.58 8.75 -11.21
CA ASP A 78 16.61 9.57 -11.95
C ASP A 78 15.16 9.14 -11.71
N ALA A 79 14.92 7.96 -11.13
CA ALA A 79 13.58 7.48 -10.80
C ALA A 79 12.76 8.47 -9.96
N VAL A 80 13.40 9.37 -9.19
CA VAL A 80 12.67 10.41 -8.44
C VAL A 80 11.98 11.44 -9.32
N ASP A 81 12.49 11.69 -10.52
CA ASP A 81 11.91 12.61 -11.50
C ASP A 81 10.99 11.90 -12.51
N LEU A 82 11.17 10.58 -12.68
CA LEU A 82 10.36 9.76 -13.59
C LEU A 82 9.00 9.36 -13.00
N LEU A 83 8.82 9.49 -11.68
CA LEU A 83 7.56 9.15 -11.01
C LEU A 83 6.58 10.33 -11.01
N ALA A 84 5.41 10.12 -11.62
CA ALA A 84 4.32 11.11 -11.62
C ALA A 84 3.80 11.45 -10.21
N VAL A 85 3.92 10.51 -9.25
CA VAL A 85 3.55 10.69 -7.84
C VAL A 85 4.61 10.00 -6.99
N ASN A 86 5.05 10.68 -5.93
CA ASN A 86 6.05 10.16 -5.01
C ASN A 86 5.52 10.02 -3.59
N THR A 87 6.29 9.37 -2.71
CA THR A 87 5.89 9.00 -1.35
C THR A 87 6.29 10.05 -0.31
N GLY A 88 7.02 11.07 -0.71
CA GLY A 88 7.45 12.12 0.20
C GLY A 88 8.57 12.97 -0.36
N PHE A 89 9.43 13.44 0.53
CA PHE A 89 10.57 14.30 0.23
C PHE A 89 11.86 13.59 0.63
N GLY A 90 12.79 13.42 -0.29
CA GLY A 90 14.11 12.85 -0.02
C GLY A 90 15.14 13.49 -0.94
N VAL A 91 16.01 12.68 -1.54
CA VAL A 91 16.92 13.13 -2.60
C VAL A 91 16.16 13.86 -3.72
N SER A 92 16.77 14.93 -4.25
CA SER A 92 16.25 15.71 -5.36
C SER A 92 17.31 15.88 -6.44
N LEU A 93 16.88 16.01 -7.69
CA LEU A 93 17.70 16.46 -8.82
C LEU A 93 17.26 17.87 -9.21
N ASP A 94 18.23 18.72 -9.59
CA ASP A 94 17.93 20.00 -10.22
C ASP A 94 18.00 19.91 -11.75
N ASP A 95 17.62 20.97 -12.46
CA ASP A 95 17.62 21.03 -13.92
C ASP A 95 19.01 20.83 -14.56
N SER A 96 20.10 20.90 -13.77
CA SER A 96 21.46 20.61 -14.22
C SER A 96 21.87 19.15 -14.03
N GLY A 97 20.99 18.32 -13.47
CA GLY A 97 21.26 16.93 -13.11
C GLY A 97 22.04 16.78 -11.80
N ARG A 98 22.16 17.83 -10.99
CA ARG A 98 22.87 17.75 -9.71
C ARG A 98 21.97 17.10 -8.66
N VAL A 99 22.46 16.00 -8.11
CA VAL A 99 21.82 15.28 -7.00
C VAL A 99 22.10 16.00 -5.68
N SER A 100 21.04 16.31 -4.93
CA SER A 100 21.13 16.92 -3.60
C SER A 100 20.53 16.00 -2.53
N LEU A 101 21.30 15.70 -1.50
CA LEU A 101 20.86 14.93 -0.33
C LEU A 101 20.29 15.87 0.74
N PRO A 102 19.16 15.53 1.40
CA PRO A 102 18.65 16.31 2.52
C PRO A 102 19.57 16.28 3.74
N ASP A 103 19.73 17.42 4.41
CA ASP A 103 20.46 17.54 5.68
C ASP A 103 19.57 17.10 6.86
N ARG A 104 19.29 15.79 6.91
CA ARG A 104 18.44 15.14 7.94
C ARG A 104 18.97 13.74 8.26
N PRO A 105 18.75 13.22 9.48
CA PRO A 105 19.22 11.88 9.86
C PRO A 105 18.68 10.74 8.98
N GLY A 106 19.37 9.59 9.03
CA GLY A 106 18.96 8.38 8.31
C GLY A 106 19.14 8.54 6.80
N SER A 107 18.17 8.04 6.01
CA SER A 107 18.19 8.24 4.55
C SER A 107 17.83 9.67 4.11
N GLY A 108 17.53 10.56 5.06
CA GLY A 108 17.04 11.91 4.76
C GLY A 108 15.63 11.96 4.20
N TYR A 109 14.94 10.82 4.09
CA TYR A 109 13.55 10.73 3.62
C TYR A 109 12.56 11.21 4.70
N LEU A 110 11.62 12.05 4.28
CA LEU A 110 10.47 12.49 5.04
C LEU A 110 9.19 12.10 4.27
N PRO A 111 8.34 11.23 4.83
CA PRO A 111 7.04 10.94 4.22
C PRO A 111 6.22 12.23 4.08
N ASP A 112 5.63 12.44 2.90
CA ASP A 112 4.61 13.48 2.74
C ASP A 112 3.24 12.84 3.02
N PRO A 113 2.59 13.19 4.14
CA PRO A 113 1.27 12.65 4.47
C PRO A 113 0.19 13.08 3.48
N THR A 114 0.45 14.09 2.64
CA THR A 114 -0.43 14.55 1.56
C THR A 114 -0.13 13.87 0.23
N ALA A 115 1.13 13.51 -0.05
CA ALA A 115 1.52 12.77 -1.25
C ALA A 115 1.03 11.30 -1.21
N HIS A 116 0.68 10.78 -0.03
CA HIS A 116 0.21 9.42 0.17
C HIS A 116 -1.30 9.24 0.21
N GLY A 117 -2.09 10.20 -0.24
CA GLY A 117 -3.53 10.10 -0.01
C GLY A 117 -3.86 9.87 1.47
N TRP A 118 -4.93 9.15 1.75
CA TRP A 118 -5.52 9.11 3.08
C TRP A 118 -4.75 8.24 4.08
N ARG A 119 -4.41 8.82 5.25
CA ARG A 119 -3.88 8.07 6.40
C ARG A 119 -5.00 7.21 7.00
N VAL A 120 -4.80 5.89 7.00
CA VAL A 120 -5.72 4.93 7.63
C VAL A 120 -5.02 4.25 8.80
N ARG A 121 -5.67 4.14 9.96
CA ARG A 121 -5.14 3.43 11.14
C ARG A 121 -6.17 2.47 11.75
N PRO A 122 -5.73 1.43 12.47
CA PRO A 122 -6.60 0.65 13.33
C PRO A 122 -7.22 1.52 14.45
N VAL A 123 -8.48 1.26 14.76
CA VAL A 123 -9.26 1.98 15.78
C VAL A 123 -10.16 1.02 16.55
N SER A 124 -10.77 1.49 17.63
CA SER A 124 -11.78 0.71 18.35
C SER A 124 -13.12 0.67 17.59
N ALA A 125 -13.99 -0.28 17.97
CA ALA A 125 -15.38 -0.31 17.51
C ALA A 125 -16.15 0.97 17.91
N GLU A 126 -15.77 1.61 19.01
CA GLU A 126 -16.42 2.84 19.48
C GLU A 126 -16.08 4.03 18.58
N GLU A 127 -14.83 4.13 18.12
CA GLU A 127 -14.37 5.19 17.22
C GLU A 127 -15.06 5.15 15.84
N VAL A 128 -15.52 3.98 15.37
CA VAL A 128 -16.19 3.88 14.06
C VAL A 128 -17.68 4.24 14.09
N ARG A 129 -18.34 4.11 15.26
CA ARG A 129 -19.80 4.30 15.40
C ARG A 129 -20.30 5.68 14.97
N PRO A 130 -19.63 6.81 15.31
CA PRO A 130 -20.10 8.13 14.88
C PRO A 130 -20.22 8.29 13.36
N VAL A 131 -19.23 7.81 12.60
CA VAL A 131 -19.27 7.89 11.13
C VAL A 131 -20.29 6.90 10.55
N ARG A 132 -20.39 5.69 11.10
CA ARG A 132 -21.46 4.73 10.72
C ARG A 132 -22.85 5.34 10.92
N HIS A 133 -23.09 6.01 12.04
CA HIS A 133 -24.37 6.64 12.34
C HIS A 133 -24.69 7.74 11.34
N ARG A 134 -23.76 8.68 11.17
CA ARG A 134 -23.93 9.83 10.27
C ARG A 134 -24.15 9.44 8.81
N VAL A 135 -23.52 8.36 8.33
CA VAL A 135 -23.52 7.98 6.92
C VAL A 135 -24.44 6.80 6.60
N LEU A 136 -24.46 5.77 7.44
CA LEU A 136 -25.17 4.52 7.15
C LEU A 136 -26.53 4.45 7.83
N ARG A 137 -26.75 5.18 8.92
CA ARG A 137 -27.99 5.13 9.72
C ARG A 137 -28.54 6.53 10.05
N PRO A 138 -28.63 7.45 9.07
CA PRO A 138 -29.15 8.79 9.33
C PRO A 138 -30.58 8.71 9.88
N GLY A 139 -30.85 9.43 10.96
CA GLY A 139 -32.17 9.47 11.61
C GLY A 139 -32.54 8.24 12.44
N GLN A 140 -31.71 7.19 12.50
CA GLN A 140 -31.93 6.03 13.36
C GLN A 140 -31.21 6.16 14.71
N PRO A 141 -31.57 5.38 15.74
CA PRO A 141 -30.85 5.38 17.02
C PRO A 141 -29.38 4.98 16.88
N VAL A 142 -28.47 5.62 17.62
CA VAL A 142 -27.02 5.33 17.59
C VAL A 142 -26.71 3.86 17.88
N ALA A 143 -27.53 3.21 18.72
CA ALA A 143 -27.41 1.79 19.04
C ALA A 143 -27.44 0.87 17.79
N THR A 144 -28.09 1.29 16.69
CA THR A 144 -28.12 0.54 15.43
C THR A 144 -26.76 0.44 14.72
N CYS A 145 -25.75 1.19 15.19
CA CYS A 145 -24.39 1.18 14.65
C CYS A 145 -23.43 0.29 15.45
N ALA A 146 -23.86 -0.24 16.59
CA ALA A 146 -23.14 -1.26 17.34
C ALA A 146 -23.53 -2.63 16.76
N TYR A 147 -22.61 -3.21 15.99
CA TYR A 147 -22.84 -4.51 15.37
C TYR A 147 -22.46 -5.61 16.36
N PRO A 148 -23.24 -6.70 16.49
CA PRO A 148 -22.86 -7.83 17.35
C PRO A 148 -21.45 -8.36 17.06
N GLU A 149 -21.07 -8.36 15.78
CA GLU A 149 -19.78 -8.83 15.29
C GLU A 149 -18.61 -7.92 15.72
N ASP A 150 -18.86 -6.66 16.13
CA ASP A 150 -17.81 -5.74 16.63
C ASP A 150 -17.12 -6.28 17.89
N SER A 151 -17.75 -7.20 18.62
CA SER A 151 -17.19 -7.85 19.80
C SER A 151 -16.61 -9.24 19.53
N ALA A 152 -16.63 -9.70 18.28
CA ALA A 152 -16.09 -11.01 17.91
C ALA A 152 -14.55 -11.02 17.99
N SER A 153 -13.99 -12.17 18.36
CA SER A 153 -12.55 -12.39 18.26
C SER A 153 -12.11 -12.26 16.79
N GLY A 154 -11.09 -11.45 16.52
CA GLY A 154 -10.62 -11.17 15.15
C GLY A 154 -11.31 -9.99 14.44
N ALA A 155 -12.31 -9.35 15.07
CA ALA A 155 -12.91 -8.13 14.55
C ALA A 155 -11.88 -6.99 14.50
N ARG A 156 -11.79 -6.32 13.34
CA ARG A 156 -10.78 -5.29 13.06
C ARG A 156 -11.46 -4.07 12.48
N HIS A 157 -11.16 -2.88 13.02
CA HIS A 157 -11.76 -1.63 12.59
C HIS A 157 -10.70 -0.64 12.16
N PHE A 158 -11.00 0.12 11.11
CA PHE A 158 -10.07 1.06 10.51
C PHE A 158 -10.74 2.42 10.31
N ALA A 159 -9.95 3.49 10.48
CA ALA A 159 -10.40 4.86 10.26
C ALA A 159 -9.44 5.62 9.35
N ALA A 160 -9.99 6.32 8.34
CA ALA A 160 -9.31 7.35 7.59
C ALA A 160 -9.35 8.66 8.38
N LEU A 161 -8.21 9.36 8.44
CA LEU A 161 -8.07 10.60 9.19
C LEU A 161 -7.83 11.81 8.29
N ASP A 162 -8.50 12.90 8.64
CA ASP A 162 -8.28 14.25 8.14
C ASP A 162 -7.89 15.15 9.30
N ALA A 163 -6.65 15.68 9.33
CA ALA A 163 -6.14 16.50 10.43
C ALA A 163 -6.42 15.93 11.85
N GLY A 164 -6.34 14.59 11.99
CA GLY A 164 -6.60 13.88 13.25
C GLY A 164 -8.08 13.54 13.54
N ARG A 165 -9.02 14.02 12.72
CA ARG A 165 -10.44 13.69 12.79
C ARG A 165 -10.76 12.44 11.97
N VAL A 166 -11.60 11.57 12.49
CA VAL A 166 -12.09 10.40 11.76
C VAL A 166 -13.14 10.83 10.73
N VAL A 167 -12.85 10.59 9.45
CA VAL A 167 -13.70 11.01 8.32
C VAL A 167 -14.19 9.85 7.45
N GLY A 168 -13.63 8.66 7.65
CA GLY A 168 -14.09 7.44 7.00
C GLY A 168 -13.76 6.23 7.86
N VAL A 169 -14.54 5.18 7.73
CA VAL A 169 -14.44 3.99 8.56
C VAL A 169 -14.72 2.73 7.74
N ALA A 170 -14.12 1.63 8.16
CA ALA A 170 -14.37 0.30 7.62
C ALA A 170 -14.18 -0.75 8.74
N SER A 171 -14.81 -1.92 8.61
CA SER A 171 -14.66 -3.01 9.57
C SER A 171 -14.59 -4.35 8.88
N LEU A 172 -13.73 -5.22 9.40
CA LEU A 172 -13.39 -6.51 8.83
C LEU A 172 -13.64 -7.60 9.87
N TYR A 173 -14.31 -8.67 9.45
CA TYR A 173 -14.66 -9.80 10.30
C TYR A 173 -14.24 -11.12 9.66
N ASP A 174 -13.86 -12.08 10.50
CA ASP A 174 -13.50 -13.44 10.10
C ASP A 174 -14.79 -14.24 9.90
N GLU A 175 -15.41 -14.05 8.73
CA GLU A 175 -16.72 -14.60 8.38
C GLU A 175 -16.71 -15.01 6.91
N ASP A 176 -17.06 -16.27 6.64
CA ASP A 176 -17.26 -16.76 5.28
C ASP A 176 -18.60 -16.27 4.70
N PRO A 177 -18.68 -16.04 3.38
CA PRO A 177 -19.94 -15.70 2.74
C PRO A 177 -20.91 -16.88 2.72
N GLU A 178 -22.21 -16.59 2.77
CA GLU A 178 -23.27 -17.59 2.54
C GLU A 178 -23.28 -18.10 1.09
N TYR A 179 -22.78 -17.29 0.15
CA TYR A 179 -22.65 -17.66 -1.25
C TYR A 179 -21.36 -18.45 -1.52
N THR A 180 -21.45 -19.46 -2.38
CA THR A 180 -20.27 -20.15 -2.92
C THR A 180 -19.46 -19.19 -3.80
N VAL A 181 -18.34 -18.69 -3.29
CA VAL A 181 -17.39 -17.86 -4.04
C VAL A 181 -16.36 -18.75 -4.75
N PRO A 182 -16.16 -18.61 -6.07
CA PRO A 182 -15.15 -19.40 -6.79
C PRO A 182 -13.75 -19.22 -6.19
N GLY A 183 -13.09 -20.35 -5.90
CA GLY A 183 -11.72 -20.38 -5.37
C GLY A 183 -11.58 -20.06 -3.88
N LEU A 184 -12.69 -19.88 -3.15
CA LEU A 184 -12.67 -19.63 -1.72
C LEU A 184 -12.65 -20.95 -0.92
N ALA A 185 -11.62 -21.16 -0.11
CA ALA A 185 -11.63 -22.24 0.88
C ALA A 185 -12.43 -21.85 2.14
N ALA A 186 -13.01 -22.84 2.81
CA ALA A 186 -13.71 -22.62 4.08
C ALA A 186 -12.78 -22.04 5.15
N GLY A 187 -13.29 -21.08 5.92
CA GLY A 187 -12.59 -20.29 6.95
C GLY A 187 -11.70 -19.16 6.40
N ARG A 188 -11.62 -19.00 5.07
CA ARG A 188 -10.73 -18.04 4.41
C ARG A 188 -11.47 -16.86 3.78
N GLY A 189 -12.76 -16.71 4.03
CA GLY A 189 -13.53 -15.52 3.71
C GLY A 189 -13.34 -14.45 4.77
N ARG A 190 -13.34 -13.18 4.34
CA ARG A 190 -13.43 -12.04 5.26
C ARG A 190 -14.57 -11.14 4.83
N ARG A 191 -15.38 -10.73 5.79
CA ARG A 191 -16.51 -9.83 5.54
C ARG A 191 -16.11 -8.38 5.80
N LEU A 192 -16.24 -7.54 4.79
CA LEU A 192 -16.22 -6.08 4.95
C LEU A 192 -17.63 -5.60 5.34
N ARG A 193 -17.72 -4.84 6.42
CA ARG A 193 -18.96 -4.17 6.86
C ARG A 193 -18.68 -2.76 7.37
N GLY A 194 -19.74 -1.96 7.43
CA GLY A 194 -19.67 -0.62 8.03
C GLY A 194 -18.78 0.35 7.25
N MET A 195 -18.52 0.09 5.97
CA MET A 195 -17.73 0.96 5.10
C MET A 195 -18.47 2.28 4.85
N ALA A 196 -17.88 3.40 5.25
CA ALA A 196 -18.48 4.72 5.14
C ALA A 196 -17.43 5.83 5.06
N THR A 197 -17.74 6.89 4.31
CA THR A 197 -16.98 8.15 4.30
C THR A 197 -17.93 9.33 4.43
N LEU A 198 -17.52 10.34 5.21
CA LEU A 198 -18.23 11.62 5.31
C LEU A 198 -18.29 12.28 3.93
N GLU A 199 -19.37 13.02 3.68
CA GLU A 199 -19.65 13.63 2.38
C GLU A 199 -18.53 14.55 1.88
N GLU A 200 -17.99 15.37 2.79
CA GLU A 200 -16.91 16.32 2.56
C GLU A 200 -15.58 15.70 2.05
N VAL A 201 -15.39 14.38 2.21
CA VAL A 201 -14.18 13.67 1.75
C VAL A 201 -14.47 12.65 0.65
N ARG A 202 -15.68 12.62 0.08
CA ARG A 202 -16.00 11.73 -1.05
C ARG A 202 -15.29 12.20 -2.31
N GLY A 203 -14.92 11.24 -3.17
CA GLY A 203 -14.18 11.53 -4.42
C GLY A 203 -12.70 11.86 -4.24
N THR A 204 -12.22 12.03 -3.01
CA THR A 204 -10.82 12.36 -2.69
C THR A 204 -9.91 11.13 -2.56
N GLY A 205 -10.45 9.91 -2.70
CA GLY A 205 -9.72 8.65 -2.49
C GLY A 205 -9.80 8.07 -1.07
N ALA A 206 -10.50 8.70 -0.10
CA ALA A 206 -10.61 8.21 1.28
C ALA A 206 -11.15 6.78 1.38
N GLY A 207 -12.19 6.51 0.60
CA GLY A 207 -12.80 5.18 0.52
C GLY A 207 -11.84 4.13 -0.04
N SER A 208 -11.11 4.47 -1.10
CA SER A 208 -10.14 3.57 -1.73
C SER A 208 -8.96 3.26 -0.80
N ALA A 209 -8.49 4.25 -0.02
CA ALA A 209 -7.45 4.02 0.98
C ALA A 209 -7.90 3.06 2.09
N LEU A 210 -9.11 3.25 2.64
CA LEU A 210 -9.71 2.33 3.61
C LEU A 210 -9.83 0.92 3.06
N LEU A 211 -10.37 0.79 1.84
CA LEU A 211 -10.56 -0.51 1.21
C LEU A 211 -9.23 -1.22 0.93
N ARG A 212 -8.21 -0.49 0.47
CA ARG A 212 -6.85 -1.00 0.30
C ARG A 212 -6.30 -1.53 1.63
N THR A 213 -6.42 -0.76 2.71
CA THR A 213 -5.98 -1.19 4.05
C THR A 213 -6.72 -2.45 4.52
N VAL A 214 -8.04 -2.48 4.37
CA VAL A 214 -8.86 -3.65 4.73
C VAL A 214 -8.44 -4.87 3.92
N ARG A 215 -8.24 -4.73 2.61
CA ARG A 215 -7.83 -5.80 1.72
C ARG A 215 -6.45 -6.35 2.08
N THR A 216 -5.47 -5.49 2.29
CA THR A 216 -4.14 -5.89 2.76
C THR A 216 -4.24 -6.66 4.07
N ASN A 217 -5.05 -6.17 5.01
CA ASN A 217 -5.23 -6.82 6.30
C ASN A 217 -5.96 -8.18 6.19
N ALA A 218 -6.92 -8.31 5.27
CA ALA A 218 -7.57 -9.58 4.95
C ALA A 218 -6.55 -10.60 4.43
N VAL A 219 -5.77 -10.25 3.40
CA VAL A 219 -4.75 -11.13 2.79
C VAL A 219 -3.69 -11.53 3.82
N LEU A 220 -3.16 -10.59 4.60
CA LEU A 220 -2.18 -10.89 5.65
C LEU A 220 -2.73 -11.81 6.75
N SER A 221 -4.07 -11.85 6.92
CA SER A 221 -4.76 -12.80 7.81
C SER A 221 -5.16 -14.11 7.13
N GLY A 222 -4.60 -14.41 5.96
CA GLY A 222 -4.81 -15.68 5.24
C GLY A 222 -6.14 -15.77 4.48
N ALA A 223 -6.72 -14.63 4.10
CA ALA A 223 -7.98 -14.62 3.34
C ALA A 223 -7.74 -14.91 1.85
N ASP A 224 -8.56 -15.78 1.27
CA ASP A 224 -8.61 -16.01 -0.18
C ASP A 224 -9.60 -15.04 -0.85
N ALA A 225 -10.58 -14.53 -0.08
CA ALA A 225 -11.58 -13.57 -0.57
C ALA A 225 -12.01 -12.55 0.49
N LEU A 226 -12.35 -11.36 0.01
CA LEU A 226 -13.02 -10.30 0.76
C LEU A 226 -14.43 -10.12 0.18
N TRP A 227 -15.48 -10.14 0.99
CA TRP A 227 -16.86 -10.00 0.52
C TRP A 227 -17.65 -8.96 1.32
N CYS A 228 -18.72 -8.46 0.72
CA CYS A 228 -19.66 -7.56 1.39
C CYS A 228 -21.05 -7.60 0.75
N ASN A 229 -22.05 -7.21 1.53
CA ASN A 229 -23.35 -6.83 1.01
C ASN A 229 -23.32 -5.33 0.75
N ALA A 230 -23.02 -4.96 -0.48
CA ALA A 230 -22.89 -3.56 -0.88
C ALA A 230 -24.27 -2.98 -1.16
N ARG A 231 -24.53 -1.75 -0.68
CA ARG A 231 -25.68 -0.97 -1.19
C ARG A 231 -25.56 -0.86 -2.70
N THR A 232 -26.65 -1.00 -3.44
CA THR A 232 -26.63 -0.89 -4.91
C THR A 232 -26.00 0.43 -5.36
N THR A 233 -26.27 1.53 -4.65
CA THR A 233 -25.67 2.85 -4.91
C THR A 233 -24.15 2.91 -4.71
N ALA A 234 -23.56 1.97 -3.97
CA ALA A 234 -22.12 1.85 -3.76
C ALA A 234 -21.47 0.76 -4.62
N ALA A 235 -22.24 -0.03 -5.38
CA ALA A 235 -21.70 -1.14 -6.17
C ALA A 235 -20.65 -0.67 -7.19
N GLY A 236 -20.88 0.48 -7.85
CA GLY A 236 -19.92 1.07 -8.79
C GLY A 236 -18.55 1.37 -8.16
N PHE A 237 -18.51 1.79 -6.89
CA PHE A 237 -17.25 1.98 -6.17
C PHE A 237 -16.51 0.66 -5.99
N TYR A 238 -17.19 -0.40 -5.55
CA TYR A 238 -16.55 -1.71 -5.36
C TYR A 238 -16.10 -2.35 -6.68
N LEU A 239 -16.90 -2.21 -7.76
CA LEU A 239 -16.53 -2.66 -9.11
C LEU A 239 -15.22 -2.00 -9.58
N ALA A 240 -15.09 -0.68 -9.41
CA ALA A 240 -13.87 0.06 -9.75
C ALA A 240 -12.65 -0.36 -8.91
N GLN A 241 -12.87 -1.05 -7.78
CA GLN A 241 -11.83 -1.58 -6.89
C GLN A 241 -11.58 -3.08 -7.11
N GLY A 242 -12.17 -3.66 -8.17
CA GLY A 242 -11.95 -5.04 -8.59
C GLY A 242 -12.90 -6.07 -7.96
N PHE A 243 -13.95 -5.64 -7.26
CA PHE A 243 -14.98 -6.57 -6.80
C PHE A 243 -15.87 -7.02 -7.97
N ARG A 244 -16.52 -8.16 -7.79
CA ARG A 244 -17.50 -8.73 -8.72
C ARG A 244 -18.83 -8.91 -7.99
N VAL A 245 -19.94 -8.72 -8.70
CA VAL A 245 -21.28 -9.03 -8.21
C VAL A 245 -21.53 -10.52 -8.37
N LEU A 246 -22.16 -11.16 -7.37
CA LEU A 246 -22.63 -12.53 -7.46
C LEU A 246 -24.08 -12.60 -6.98
N GLY A 247 -24.97 -13.07 -7.85
CA GLY A 247 -26.41 -13.14 -7.57
C GLY A 247 -27.18 -11.85 -7.90
N PRO A 248 -28.52 -11.87 -7.73
CA PRO A 248 -29.38 -10.72 -7.99
C PRO A 248 -29.31 -9.67 -6.87
N GLU A 249 -29.84 -8.48 -7.15
CA GLU A 249 -30.16 -7.49 -6.12
C GLU A 249 -31.25 -8.01 -5.18
N TYR A 250 -31.14 -7.67 -3.90
CA TYR A 250 -32.12 -7.98 -2.86
C TYR A 250 -32.27 -6.83 -1.87
N ASP A 251 -33.44 -6.71 -1.24
CA ASP A 251 -33.71 -5.67 -0.25
C ASP A 251 -33.36 -6.17 1.17
N ILE A 252 -32.67 -5.33 1.94
CA ILE A 252 -32.43 -5.56 3.36
C ILE A 252 -33.37 -4.65 4.16
N PRO A 253 -34.28 -5.21 4.98
CA PRO A 253 -35.27 -4.44 5.73
C PRO A 253 -34.66 -3.27 6.52
N GLY A 254 -35.19 -2.07 6.29
CA GLY A 254 -34.76 -0.84 6.97
C GLY A 254 -33.41 -0.27 6.50
N ILE A 255 -32.78 -0.88 5.49
CA ILE A 255 -31.51 -0.41 4.90
C ILE A 255 -31.64 -0.19 3.38
N GLY A 256 -32.48 -0.96 2.69
CA GLY A 256 -32.79 -0.82 1.27
C GLY A 256 -32.05 -1.82 0.36
N PRO A 257 -31.91 -1.53 -0.95
CA PRO A 257 -31.39 -2.48 -1.94
C PRO A 257 -29.88 -2.69 -1.84
N HIS A 258 -29.48 -3.96 -1.90
CA HIS A 258 -28.09 -4.42 -1.83
C HIS A 258 -27.81 -5.51 -2.87
N VAL A 259 -26.53 -5.63 -3.21
CA VAL A 259 -25.97 -6.72 -4.01
C VAL A 259 -24.84 -7.39 -3.25
N PHE A 260 -24.73 -8.71 -3.35
CA PHE A 260 -23.58 -9.42 -2.81
C PHE A 260 -22.38 -9.20 -3.75
N MET A 261 -21.24 -8.82 -3.18
CA MET A 261 -20.01 -8.56 -3.93
C MET A 261 -18.80 -9.19 -3.26
N TYR A 262 -17.84 -9.65 -4.07
CA TYR A 262 -16.61 -10.25 -3.59
C TYR A 262 -15.39 -9.83 -4.41
N TRP A 263 -14.22 -9.86 -3.78
CA TRP A 263 -12.90 -9.73 -4.39
C TRP A 263 -12.06 -10.96 -4.00
N SER A 264 -11.33 -11.53 -4.97
CA SER A 264 -10.45 -12.68 -4.76
C SER A 264 -8.99 -12.24 -4.69
N ALA A 265 -8.20 -12.85 -3.80
CA ALA A 265 -6.79 -12.56 -3.60
C ALA A 265 -5.85 -13.21 -4.63
N SER A 266 -6.40 -14.08 -5.49
CA SER A 266 -5.71 -14.83 -6.56
C SER A 266 -5.33 -13.96 -7.75
#